data_AF-A0A6G7X7K0-F1
#
_entry.id   AF-A0A6G7X7K0-F1
#
_cell.length_a   1.000
_cell.length_b   1.000
_cell.length_c   1.000
_cell.angle_alpha   90.00
_cell.angle_beta   90.00
_cell.angle_gamma   90.00
#
_symmetry.space_group_name_H-M   'P 1'
#
loop_
_entity.id
_entity.type
_entity.pdbx_description
1 polymer ?
#
loop_
_entity_poly.entity_id
_entity_poly.type
_entity_poly.pdbx_seq_one_letter_code
_entity_poly.pdbx_strand_id
1 'polypeptide(L)'
;MLEDIEKTVNDINAHCPIQIDQTTRLDKCESLPNNTFRFDFTFLFIDATKIDAVEFRTQMRDILLYNIQCNPQMTLLKENHATFIYYCVDENKNSLGTLTITPTDYSKPAKKPGLFDPTTITSDNLQKVLQDLVKKTKKQLPLFTEESGINMVDCSTYNKTLEYTCKLLNEDVSRFDSIYFKTTAIPAAVQSLKNNPDMKYFAEQGVSIRNIYLDKHSKYLCAIDISPEDYK
;
A
#
# COMPACT_ATOMS: atom_id res chain seq x y z
N MET A 1 6.61 -14.41 -32.46
CA MET A 1 7.25 -13.95 -31.21
C MET A 1 7.65 -12.49 -31.26
N LEU A 2 8.59 -12.04 -32.11
CA LEU A 2 8.91 -10.60 -32.22
C LEU A 2 7.70 -9.77 -32.71
N GLU A 3 6.96 -10.27 -33.71
CA GLU A 3 5.73 -9.63 -34.20
C GLU A 3 4.63 -9.56 -33.13
N ASP A 4 4.49 -10.58 -32.29
CA ASP A 4 3.51 -10.62 -31.19
C ASP A 4 3.87 -9.64 -30.05
N ILE A 5 5.17 -9.41 -29.85
CA ILE A 5 5.72 -8.50 -28.85
C ILE A 5 5.55 -7.04 -29.29
N GLU A 6 5.93 -6.70 -30.51
CA GLU A 6 5.70 -5.36 -31.05
C GLU A 6 4.21 -5.02 -31.09
N LYS A 7 3.38 -6.00 -31.47
CA LYS A 7 1.92 -5.86 -31.39
C LYS A 7 1.45 -5.59 -29.97
N THR A 8 1.94 -6.33 -28.97
CA THR A 8 1.58 -6.11 -27.56
C THR A 8 1.95 -4.70 -27.10
N VAL A 9 3.15 -4.22 -27.46
CA VAL A 9 3.59 -2.85 -27.12
C VAL A 9 2.72 -1.80 -27.81
N ASN A 10 2.39 -2.00 -29.09
CA ASN A 10 1.52 -1.11 -29.84
C ASN A 10 0.09 -1.08 -29.27
N ASP A 11 -0.45 -2.24 -28.88
CA ASP A 11 -1.77 -2.37 -28.27
C ASP A 11 -1.83 -1.65 -26.92
N ILE A 12 -0.78 -1.74 -26.09
CA ILE A 12 -0.68 -0.98 -24.83
C ILE A 12 -0.59 0.52 -25.14
N ASN A 13 0.31 0.91 -26.02
CA ASN A 13 0.55 2.31 -26.36
C ASN A 13 -0.65 3.00 -27.01
N ALA A 14 -1.51 2.27 -27.72
CA ALA A 14 -2.76 2.79 -28.28
C ALA A 14 -3.72 3.32 -27.19
N HIS A 15 -3.55 2.87 -25.95
CA HIS A 15 -4.33 3.31 -24.79
C HIS A 15 -3.54 4.23 -23.86
N CYS A 16 -2.26 4.47 -24.15
CA CYS A 16 -1.42 5.36 -23.35
C CYS A 16 -1.77 6.84 -23.58
N PRO A 17 -1.72 7.68 -22.53
CA PRO A 17 -1.38 7.32 -21.15
C PRO A 17 -2.54 6.59 -20.43
N ILE A 18 -2.20 5.53 -19.69
CA ILE A 18 -3.17 4.72 -18.93
C ILE A 18 -3.05 5.06 -17.44
N GLN A 19 -4.16 5.45 -16.81
CA GLN A 19 -4.20 5.60 -15.35
C GLN A 19 -4.31 4.20 -14.71
N ILE A 20 -3.30 3.82 -13.92
CA ILE A 20 -3.25 2.49 -13.27
C ILE A 20 -4.02 2.50 -11.95
N ASP A 21 -3.82 3.56 -11.17
CA ASP A 21 -4.50 3.81 -9.89
C ASP A 21 -4.61 5.33 -9.67
N GLN A 22 -5.09 5.78 -8.51
CA GLN A 22 -5.28 7.22 -8.23
C GLN A 22 -3.98 8.05 -8.30
N THR A 23 -2.82 7.41 -8.15
CA THR A 23 -1.50 8.06 -7.99
C THR A 23 -0.48 7.65 -9.06
N THR A 24 -0.79 6.69 -9.93
CA THR A 24 0.18 6.14 -10.89
C THR A 24 -0.39 6.13 -12.30
N ARG A 25 0.38 6.64 -13.26
CA ARG A 25 0.04 6.64 -14.69
C ARG A 25 1.15 6.00 -15.51
N LEU A 26 0.80 5.05 -16.37
CA LEU A 26 1.68 4.50 -17.39
C LEU A 26 1.64 5.42 -18.61
N ASP A 27 2.75 6.10 -18.89
CA ASP A 27 2.85 7.07 -19.99
C ASP A 27 3.12 6.38 -21.33
N LYS A 28 3.98 5.35 -21.36
CA LYS A 28 4.27 4.54 -22.56
C LYS A 28 4.96 3.22 -22.20
N CYS A 29 4.97 2.32 -23.16
CA CYS A 29 5.77 1.09 -23.17
C CYS A 29 6.65 1.06 -24.43
N GLU A 30 7.82 0.44 -24.37
CA GLU A 30 8.68 0.19 -25.53
C GLU A 30 9.31 -1.21 -25.45
N SER A 31 9.41 -1.87 -26.60
CA SER A 31 10.23 -3.08 -26.75
C SER A 31 11.63 -2.67 -27.14
N LEU A 32 12.61 -3.25 -26.45
CA LEU A 32 14.04 -3.02 -26.61
C LEU A 32 14.73 -4.33 -27.02
N PRO A 33 15.95 -4.28 -27.58
CA PRO A 33 16.72 -5.47 -27.90
C PRO A 33 16.89 -6.43 -26.71
N ASN A 34 17.19 -7.69 -27.01
CA ASN A 34 17.42 -8.75 -26.02
C ASN A 34 16.20 -9.02 -25.11
N ASN A 35 15.00 -9.04 -25.71
CA ASN A 35 13.73 -9.32 -25.03
C ASN A 35 13.50 -8.42 -23.81
N THR A 36 13.79 -7.13 -23.96
CA THR A 36 13.68 -6.17 -22.88
C THR A 36 12.48 -5.27 -23.12
N PHE A 37 11.67 -5.05 -22.08
CA PHE A 37 10.50 -4.19 -22.12
C PHE A 37 10.70 -3.03 -21.18
N ARG A 38 10.49 -1.82 -21.66
CA ARG A 38 10.54 -0.63 -20.81
C ARG A 38 9.17 -0.01 -20.66
N PHE A 39 8.79 0.26 -19.43
CA PHE A 39 7.58 0.97 -19.05
C PHE A 39 7.95 2.30 -18.40
N ASP A 40 7.40 3.38 -18.93
CA ASP A 40 7.60 4.73 -18.41
C ASP A 40 6.39 5.15 -17.58
N PHE A 41 6.61 5.38 -16.29
CA PHE A 41 5.59 5.73 -15.32
C PHE A 41 5.77 7.15 -14.81
N THR A 42 4.66 7.89 -14.73
CA THR A 42 4.55 9.13 -13.94
C THR A 42 3.78 8.82 -12.65
N PHE A 43 4.37 9.18 -11.51
CA PHE A 43 3.70 9.18 -10.21
C PHE A 43 3.14 10.59 -9.93
N LEU A 44 1.85 10.65 -9.66
CA LEU A 44 1.06 11.87 -9.45
C LEU A 44 1.10 12.32 -7.99
N PHE A 45 0.95 13.63 -7.77
CA PHE A 45 0.82 14.25 -6.45
C PHE A 45 2.03 14.08 -5.54
N ILE A 46 3.19 13.74 -6.11
CA ILE A 46 4.45 13.62 -5.38
C ILE A 46 5.54 14.51 -6.00
N ASP A 47 6.53 14.83 -5.19
CA ASP A 47 7.71 15.60 -5.59
C ASP A 47 8.95 14.72 -5.40
N ALA A 48 9.54 14.26 -6.49
CA ALA A 48 10.66 13.32 -6.44
C ALA A 48 11.87 13.90 -5.69
N THR A 49 12.00 15.23 -5.63
CA THR A 49 13.10 15.90 -4.94
C THR A 49 12.99 15.81 -3.41
N LYS A 50 11.80 15.48 -2.90
CA LYS A 50 11.51 15.34 -1.46
C LYS A 50 11.40 13.89 -1.01
N ILE A 51 11.61 12.94 -1.92
CA ILE A 51 11.51 11.51 -1.66
C ILE A 51 12.91 10.92 -1.56
N ASP A 52 13.11 10.01 -0.59
CA ASP A 52 14.29 9.17 -0.58
C ASP A 52 14.21 8.17 -1.74
N ALA A 53 14.96 8.46 -2.80
CA ALA A 53 14.97 7.65 -4.01
C ALA A 53 15.49 6.22 -3.78
N VAL A 54 16.33 5.98 -2.77
CA VAL A 54 16.82 4.64 -2.41
C VAL A 54 15.70 3.84 -1.75
N GLU A 55 14.99 4.45 -0.79
CA GLU A 55 13.84 3.83 -0.13
C GLU A 55 12.73 3.54 -1.16
N PHE A 56 12.42 4.50 -2.04
CA PHE A 56 11.44 4.34 -3.12
C PHE A 56 11.79 3.13 -4.01
N ARG A 57 13.02 3.07 -4.56
CA ARG A 57 13.41 1.97 -5.45
C ARG A 57 13.38 0.61 -4.74
N THR A 58 13.73 0.57 -3.47
CA THR A 58 13.71 -0.68 -2.69
C THR A 58 12.27 -1.19 -2.55
N GLN A 59 11.35 -0.34 -2.12
CA GLN A 59 9.94 -0.71 -1.97
C GLN A 59 9.27 -1.05 -3.30
N MET A 60 9.54 -0.25 -4.33
CA MET A 60 8.98 -0.45 -5.67
C MET A 60 9.49 -1.75 -6.30
N ARG A 61 10.74 -2.14 -6.05
CA ARG A 61 11.29 -3.42 -6.54
C ARG A 61 10.48 -4.61 -6.03
N ASP A 62 10.15 -4.63 -4.74
CA ASP A 62 9.38 -5.72 -4.13
C ASP A 62 7.96 -5.79 -4.72
N ILE A 63 7.31 -4.63 -4.91
CA ILE A 63 5.99 -4.51 -5.53
C ILE A 63 6.00 -5.08 -6.97
N LEU A 64 6.96 -4.64 -7.78
CA LEU A 64 7.08 -5.05 -9.17
C LEU A 64 7.40 -6.54 -9.30
N LEU A 65 8.29 -7.07 -8.47
CA LEU A 65 8.61 -8.50 -8.46
C LEU A 65 7.39 -9.35 -8.16
N TYR A 66 6.63 -8.97 -7.14
CA TYR A 66 5.41 -9.67 -6.78
C TYR A 66 4.35 -9.57 -7.90
N ASN A 67 4.16 -8.39 -8.49
CA ASN A 67 3.22 -8.20 -9.59
C ASN A 67 3.60 -9.07 -10.80
N ILE A 68 4.87 -9.06 -11.22
CA ILE A 68 5.35 -9.90 -12.32
C ILE A 68 5.03 -11.37 -12.04
N GLN A 69 5.29 -11.86 -10.83
CA GLN A 69 5.05 -13.26 -10.47
C GLN A 69 3.57 -13.65 -10.43
N CYS A 70 2.72 -12.78 -9.88
CA CYS A 70 1.33 -13.11 -9.61
C CYS A 70 0.34 -12.66 -10.71
N ASN A 71 0.73 -11.75 -11.61
CA ASN A 71 -0.15 -11.27 -12.67
C ASN A 71 -0.20 -12.27 -13.85
N PRO A 72 -1.37 -12.87 -14.16
CA PRO A 72 -1.49 -13.81 -15.27
C PRO A 72 -1.13 -13.21 -16.63
N GLN A 73 -1.32 -11.90 -16.83
CA GLN A 73 -0.96 -11.21 -18.07
C GLN A 73 0.55 -11.20 -18.34
N MET A 74 1.36 -11.36 -17.29
CA MET A 74 2.82 -11.40 -17.39
C MET A 74 3.36 -12.79 -17.74
N THR A 75 2.49 -13.81 -17.83
CA THR A 75 2.90 -15.23 -18.02
C THR A 75 3.73 -15.42 -19.27
N LEU A 76 3.22 -14.98 -20.42
CA LEU A 76 3.92 -15.13 -21.70
C LEU A 76 5.28 -14.42 -21.70
N LEU A 77 5.36 -13.22 -21.10
CA LEU A 77 6.62 -12.46 -21.02
C LEU A 77 7.63 -13.14 -20.08
N LYS A 78 7.17 -13.69 -18.95
CA LYS A 78 8.02 -14.46 -18.04
C LYS A 78 8.59 -15.72 -18.67
N GLU A 79 7.74 -16.51 -19.34
CA GLU A 79 8.11 -17.77 -20.01
C GLU A 79 9.15 -17.54 -21.12
N ASN A 80 9.09 -16.39 -21.78
CA ASN A 80 10.07 -15.98 -22.77
C ASN A 80 11.35 -15.35 -22.18
N HIS A 81 11.52 -15.34 -20.85
CA HIS A 81 12.68 -14.74 -20.18
C HIS A 81 12.86 -13.25 -20.46
N ALA A 82 11.77 -12.48 -20.46
CA ALA A 82 11.82 -11.04 -20.66
C ALA A 82 12.55 -10.31 -19.52
N THR A 83 13.28 -9.24 -19.85
CA THR A 83 13.78 -8.27 -18.88
C THR A 83 12.84 -7.06 -18.83
N PHE A 84 12.51 -6.58 -17.64
CA PHE A 84 11.61 -5.44 -17.46
C PHE A 84 12.38 -4.24 -16.91
N ILE A 85 12.25 -3.09 -17.55
CA ILE A 85 12.80 -1.80 -17.14
C ILE A 85 11.62 -0.90 -16.78
N TYR A 86 11.65 -0.32 -15.58
CA TYR A 86 10.66 0.60 -15.09
C TYR A 86 11.33 1.96 -14.90
N TYR A 87 10.96 2.94 -15.71
CA TYR A 87 11.44 4.31 -15.59
C TYR A 87 10.38 5.15 -14.87
N CYS A 88 10.71 5.64 -13.68
CA CYS A 88 9.75 6.31 -12.80
C CYS A 88 10.13 7.79 -12.63
N VAL A 89 9.16 8.67 -12.89
CA VAL A 89 9.29 10.12 -12.71
C VAL A 89 8.10 10.70 -11.95
N ASP A 90 8.26 11.90 -11.38
CA ASP A 90 7.13 12.71 -10.92
C ASP A 90 6.47 13.50 -12.07
N GLU A 91 5.42 14.26 -11.77
CA GLU A 91 4.70 15.10 -12.75
C GLU A 91 5.58 16.18 -13.39
N ASN A 92 6.62 16.61 -12.70
CA ASN A 92 7.61 17.58 -13.18
C ASN A 92 8.75 16.92 -13.99
N LYS A 93 8.66 15.60 -14.25
CA LYS A 93 9.67 14.79 -14.94
C LYS A 93 10.99 14.65 -14.18
N ASN A 94 11.01 14.92 -12.87
CA ASN A 94 12.14 14.57 -12.03
C ASN A 94 12.18 13.06 -11.80
N SER A 95 13.37 12.47 -11.83
CA SER A 95 13.51 11.01 -11.71
C SER A 95 13.38 10.53 -10.26
N LEU A 96 12.46 9.57 -10.05
CA LEU A 96 12.39 8.75 -8.83
C LEU A 96 13.36 7.55 -8.91
N GLY A 97 13.71 7.18 -10.14
CA GLY A 97 14.73 6.21 -10.45
C GLY A 97 14.36 5.31 -11.63
N THR A 98 15.23 4.34 -11.88
CA THR A 98 14.99 3.27 -12.85
C THR A 98 15.21 1.92 -12.17
N LEU A 99 14.29 0.98 -12.38
CA LEU A 99 14.39 -0.37 -11.86
C LEU A 99 14.50 -1.36 -13.01
N THR A 100 15.49 -2.25 -12.93
CA THR A 100 15.61 -3.37 -13.86
C THR A 100 15.30 -4.67 -13.12
N ILE A 101 14.34 -5.44 -13.64
CA ILE A 101 13.93 -6.75 -13.14
C ILE A 101 14.24 -7.78 -14.22
N THR A 102 15.17 -8.68 -13.93
CA THR A 102 15.64 -9.72 -14.86
C THR A 102 14.95 -11.06 -14.60
N PRO A 103 15.07 -12.03 -15.53
CA PRO A 103 14.60 -13.40 -15.30
C PRO A 103 15.11 -14.03 -14.01
N THR A 104 16.37 -13.81 -13.66
CA THR A 104 16.97 -14.29 -12.41
C THR A 104 16.29 -13.69 -11.18
N ASP A 105 15.77 -12.46 -11.27
CA ASP A 105 15.10 -11.80 -10.14
C ASP A 105 13.72 -12.41 -9.89
N TYR A 106 12.86 -12.48 -10.92
CA TYR A 106 11.49 -12.95 -10.75
C TYR A 106 11.34 -14.48 -10.72
N SER A 107 12.42 -15.24 -10.95
CA SER A 107 12.43 -16.70 -10.74
C SER A 107 12.54 -17.09 -9.26
N LYS A 108 12.89 -16.15 -8.38
CA LYS A 108 12.95 -16.36 -6.93
C LYS A 108 11.64 -15.93 -6.30
N PRO A 109 11.02 -16.67 -5.37
CA PRO A 109 9.77 -16.25 -4.74
C PRO A 109 9.86 -14.82 -4.18
N ALA A 110 9.02 -13.92 -4.69
CA ALA A 110 8.91 -12.57 -4.18
C ALA A 110 8.08 -12.57 -2.89
N LYS A 111 8.43 -11.67 -1.97
CA LYS A 111 7.62 -11.42 -0.78
C LYS A 111 6.38 -10.64 -1.20
N LYS A 112 5.21 -10.98 -0.65
CA LYS A 112 4.01 -10.16 -0.80
C LYS A 112 4.32 -8.76 -0.26
N PRO A 113 4.16 -7.70 -1.08
CA PRO A 113 4.35 -6.33 -0.62
C PRO A 113 3.34 -6.03 0.49
N GLY A 114 3.79 -5.37 1.54
CA GLY A 114 2.97 -5.05 2.70
C GLY A 114 3.80 -4.43 3.81
N LEU A 115 3.13 -3.81 4.79
CA LEU A 115 3.80 -3.25 5.95
C LEU A 115 4.50 -4.34 6.80
N PHE A 116 4.03 -5.58 6.72
CA PHE A 116 4.56 -6.75 7.40
C PHE A 116 4.22 -8.03 6.60
N ASP A 117 4.94 -9.12 6.87
CA ASP A 117 4.58 -10.46 6.39
C ASP A 117 3.73 -11.15 7.46
N PRO A 118 2.42 -11.29 7.26
CA PRO A 118 1.50 -11.81 8.27
C PRO A 118 1.80 -13.26 8.65
N THR A 119 2.37 -14.05 7.73
CA THR A 119 2.65 -15.48 7.95
C THR A 119 3.82 -15.72 8.91
N THR A 120 4.63 -14.68 9.16
CA THR A 120 5.79 -14.76 10.04
C THR A 120 5.47 -14.37 11.49
N ILE A 121 4.24 -13.91 11.77
CA ILE A 121 3.87 -13.44 13.10
C ILE A 121 3.73 -14.64 14.04
N THR A 122 4.50 -14.60 15.11
CA THR A 122 4.44 -15.56 16.22
C THR A 122 4.37 -14.81 17.53
N SER A 123 4.03 -15.51 18.62
CA SER A 123 4.01 -14.88 19.95
C SER A 123 5.37 -14.31 20.35
N ASP A 124 6.47 -14.90 19.89
CA ASP A 124 7.85 -14.49 20.23
C ASP A 124 8.28 -13.20 19.52
N ASN A 125 7.82 -12.96 18.29
CA ASN A 125 8.21 -11.79 17.51
C ASN A 125 7.13 -10.70 17.43
N LEU A 126 5.93 -10.96 17.96
CA LEU A 126 4.77 -10.08 17.85
C LEU A 126 5.09 -8.64 18.27
N GLN A 127 5.74 -8.43 19.41
CA GLN A 127 6.04 -7.08 19.90
C GLN A 127 6.89 -6.30 18.89
N LYS A 128 7.92 -6.96 18.31
CA LYS A 128 8.78 -6.35 17.30
C LYS A 128 7.99 -6.04 16.03
N VAL A 129 7.13 -6.95 15.58
CA VAL A 129 6.26 -6.74 14.41
C VAL A 129 5.36 -5.51 14.61
N LEU A 130 4.71 -5.39 15.77
CA LEU A 130 3.85 -4.24 16.09
C LEU A 130 4.66 -2.93 16.13
N GLN A 131 5.87 -2.95 16.70
CA GLN A 131 6.76 -1.78 16.74
C GLN A 131 7.22 -1.36 15.33
N ASP A 132 7.60 -2.32 14.48
CA ASP A 132 8.02 -2.06 13.11
C ASP A 132 6.85 -1.55 12.26
N LEU A 133 5.63 -2.10 12.45
CA LEU A 133 4.41 -1.62 11.82
C LEU A 133 4.16 -0.16 12.19
N VAL A 134 4.13 0.17 13.50
CA VAL A 134 3.95 1.55 13.99
C VAL A 134 5.01 2.47 13.38
N LYS A 135 6.28 2.08 13.38
CA LYS A 135 7.37 2.88 12.82
C LYS A 135 7.17 3.16 11.33
N LYS A 136 6.79 2.15 10.55
CA LYS A 136 6.52 2.30 9.10
C LYS A 136 5.29 3.17 8.84
N THR A 137 4.20 2.93 9.55
CA THR A 137 2.98 3.74 9.44
C THR A 137 3.25 5.19 9.78
N LYS A 138 4.02 5.48 10.85
CA LYS A 138 4.39 6.86 11.24
C LYS A 138 5.14 7.62 10.15
N LYS A 139 5.95 6.96 9.33
CA LYS A 139 6.63 7.61 8.19
C LYS A 139 5.66 8.09 7.11
N GLN A 140 4.46 7.52 7.05
CA GLN A 140 3.45 7.83 6.04
C GLN A 140 2.38 8.79 6.57
N LEU A 141 2.44 9.16 7.85
CA LEU A 141 1.48 10.09 8.45
C LEU A 141 1.76 11.54 8.02
N PRO A 142 0.71 12.39 7.96
CA PRO A 142 -0.70 12.06 8.15
C PRO A 142 -1.28 11.26 6.97
N LEU A 143 -2.11 10.25 7.26
CA LEU A 143 -2.81 9.48 6.23
C LEU A 143 -4.24 9.99 6.09
N PHE A 144 -4.54 10.59 4.95
CA PHE A 144 -5.84 11.18 4.66
C PHE A 144 -6.69 10.26 3.78
N THR A 145 -7.96 10.13 4.13
CA THR A 145 -8.96 9.43 3.30
C THR A 145 -10.03 10.44 2.90
N GLU A 146 -9.90 10.98 1.68
CA GLU A 146 -10.71 12.12 1.21
C GLU A 146 -12.22 11.84 1.31
N GLU A 147 -12.64 10.62 0.96
CA GLU A 147 -14.03 10.21 0.93
C GLU A 147 -14.68 10.13 2.33
N SER A 148 -13.89 9.90 3.39
CA SER A 148 -14.43 9.70 4.74
C SER A 148 -14.27 10.93 5.64
N GLY A 149 -13.47 11.92 5.26
CA GLY A 149 -13.13 13.07 6.11
C GLY A 149 -12.31 12.69 7.35
N ILE A 150 -11.71 11.49 7.36
CA ILE A 150 -10.86 10.98 8.44
C ILE A 150 -9.39 11.18 8.07
N ASN A 151 -8.66 11.76 9.00
CA ASN A 151 -7.21 11.93 8.92
C ASN A 151 -6.54 11.16 10.07
N MET A 152 -5.77 10.12 9.77
CA MET A 152 -4.96 9.44 10.78
C MET A 152 -3.71 10.27 11.06
N VAL A 153 -3.52 10.65 12.32
CA VAL A 153 -2.49 11.61 12.76
C VAL A 153 -1.45 10.99 13.69
N ASP A 154 -1.76 9.86 14.32
CA ASP A 154 -0.78 9.09 15.08
C ASP A 154 -1.10 7.59 15.07
N CYS A 155 -0.11 6.77 15.40
CA CYS A 155 -0.24 5.34 15.59
C CYS A 155 0.71 4.89 16.72
N SER A 156 0.26 4.02 17.61
CA SER A 156 1.07 3.52 18.72
C SER A 156 0.78 2.03 18.99
N THR A 157 1.60 1.41 19.84
CA THR A 157 1.32 0.05 20.29
C THR A 157 1.73 -0.16 21.74
N TYR A 158 0.90 -0.91 22.47
CA TYR A 158 1.13 -1.30 23.86
C TYR A 158 0.33 -2.58 24.17
N ASN A 159 0.82 -3.48 25.02
CA ASN A 159 0.08 -4.67 25.48
C ASN A 159 -0.74 -5.39 24.37
N LYS A 160 -0.10 -5.71 23.24
CA LYS A 160 -0.76 -6.30 22.05
C LYS A 160 -1.94 -5.48 21.48
N THR A 161 -1.94 -4.18 21.68
CA THR A 161 -2.94 -3.27 21.12
C THR A 161 -2.26 -2.40 20.07
N LEU A 162 -2.85 -2.31 18.88
CA LEU A 162 -2.54 -1.25 17.92
C LEU A 162 -3.52 -0.11 18.16
N GLU A 163 -3.00 1.07 18.45
CA GLU A 163 -3.81 2.27 18.67
C GLU A 163 -3.60 3.24 17.51
N TYR A 164 -4.69 3.68 16.89
CA TYR A 164 -4.69 4.69 15.84
C TYR A 164 -5.39 5.94 16.35
N THR A 165 -4.76 7.10 16.18
CA THR A 165 -5.39 8.38 16.49
C THR A 165 -5.84 9.03 15.19
N CYS A 166 -7.15 9.23 15.08
CA CYS A 166 -7.83 9.75 13.91
C CYS A 166 -8.51 11.08 14.23
N LYS A 167 -8.44 12.02 13.30
CA LYS A 167 -9.09 13.32 13.37
C LYS A 167 -10.25 13.37 12.37
N LEU A 168 -11.44 13.63 12.86
CA LEU A 168 -12.65 13.82 12.06
C LEU A 168 -12.73 15.30 11.65
N LEU A 169 -12.38 15.60 10.40
CA LEU A 169 -12.16 16.99 9.96
C LEU A 169 -13.45 17.82 9.91
N ASN A 170 -14.60 17.16 9.82
CA ASN A 170 -15.92 17.80 9.74
C ASN A 170 -16.65 17.86 11.09
N GLU A 171 -16.10 17.21 12.12
CA GLU A 171 -16.74 17.09 13.42
C GLU A 171 -16.25 18.12 14.43
N ASP A 172 -17.14 18.44 15.37
CA ASP A 172 -16.88 19.32 16.50
C ASP A 172 -17.47 18.68 17.75
N VAL A 173 -16.69 18.61 18.84
CA VAL A 173 -17.11 17.94 20.07
C VAL A 173 -18.42 18.48 20.64
N SER A 174 -18.76 19.76 20.39
CA SER A 174 -19.99 20.39 20.88
C SER A 174 -21.28 19.79 20.32
N ARG A 175 -21.20 19.11 19.17
CA ARG A 175 -22.35 18.55 18.45
C ARG A 175 -22.21 17.06 18.11
N PHE A 176 -21.11 16.44 18.54
CA PHE A 176 -20.79 15.08 18.18
C PHE A 176 -21.59 14.07 19.02
N ASP A 177 -22.38 13.23 18.36
CA ASP A 177 -23.06 12.10 19.00
C ASP A 177 -22.18 10.85 18.96
N SER A 178 -21.46 10.62 20.05
CA SER A 178 -20.58 9.45 20.18
C SER A 178 -21.34 8.12 20.20
N ILE A 179 -22.61 8.09 20.58
CA ILE A 179 -23.41 6.87 20.60
C ILE A 179 -23.77 6.52 19.16
N TYR A 180 -24.35 7.46 18.41
CA TYR A 180 -24.68 7.26 16.99
C TYR A 180 -23.45 6.95 16.13
N PHE A 181 -22.33 7.64 16.39
CA PHE A 181 -21.09 7.34 15.68
C PHE A 181 -20.62 5.91 15.95
N LYS A 182 -20.63 5.46 17.20
CA LYS A 182 -20.19 4.09 17.54
C LYS A 182 -21.11 3.01 16.97
N THR A 183 -22.42 3.23 16.96
CA THR A 183 -23.37 2.23 16.41
C THR A 183 -23.17 1.98 14.91
N THR A 184 -22.63 2.97 14.18
CA THR A 184 -22.35 2.86 12.74
C THR A 184 -20.90 2.48 12.44
N ALA A 185 -19.94 3.06 13.16
CA ALA A 185 -18.52 2.86 12.91
C ALA A 185 -17.99 1.50 13.39
N ILE A 186 -18.49 0.96 14.52
CA ILE A 186 -18.01 -0.34 15.05
C ILE A 186 -18.29 -1.48 14.05
N PRO A 187 -19.52 -1.68 13.55
CA PRO A 187 -19.79 -2.75 12.58
C PRO A 187 -18.97 -2.61 11.30
N ALA A 188 -18.82 -1.38 10.78
CA ALA A 188 -18.04 -1.11 9.59
C ALA A 188 -16.55 -1.43 9.80
N ALA A 189 -15.97 -1.01 10.92
CA ALA A 189 -14.58 -1.30 11.26
C ALA A 189 -14.33 -2.80 11.46
N VAL A 190 -15.22 -3.50 12.19
CA VAL A 190 -15.14 -4.95 12.37
C VAL A 190 -15.23 -5.67 11.03
N GLN A 191 -16.16 -5.30 10.15
CA GLN A 191 -16.29 -5.92 8.84
C GLN A 191 -15.06 -5.66 7.97
N SER A 192 -14.49 -4.45 8.01
CA SER A 192 -13.26 -4.13 7.29
C SER A 192 -12.09 -4.98 7.76
N LEU A 193 -11.97 -5.24 9.07
CA LEU A 193 -10.94 -6.11 9.63
C LEU A 193 -11.14 -7.56 9.18
N LYS A 194 -12.38 -8.08 9.20
CA LYS A 194 -12.72 -9.43 8.73
C LYS A 194 -12.44 -9.63 7.24
N ASN A 195 -12.65 -8.59 6.43
CA ASN A 195 -12.40 -8.64 4.98
C ASN A 195 -10.90 -8.56 4.64
N ASN A 196 -10.04 -8.21 5.60
CA ASN A 196 -8.59 -8.18 5.39
C ASN A 196 -7.95 -9.50 5.88
N PRO A 197 -7.52 -10.39 4.97
CA PRO A 197 -6.99 -11.71 5.36
C PRO A 197 -5.73 -11.61 6.22
N ASP A 198 -4.95 -10.52 6.11
CA ASP A 198 -3.73 -10.35 6.88
C ASP A 198 -4.03 -10.04 8.36
N MET A 199 -5.21 -9.48 8.67
CA MET A 199 -5.62 -9.17 10.05
C MET A 199 -5.95 -10.41 10.88
N LYS A 200 -6.30 -11.53 10.24
CA LYS A 200 -6.53 -12.80 10.93
C LYS A 200 -5.33 -13.23 11.79
N TYR A 201 -4.11 -13.03 11.28
CA TYR A 201 -2.88 -13.37 12.00
C TYR A 201 -2.70 -12.53 13.27
N PHE A 202 -3.14 -11.27 13.25
CA PHE A 202 -3.17 -10.46 14.47
C PHE A 202 -4.25 -10.92 15.45
N ALA A 203 -5.44 -11.28 14.96
CA ALA A 203 -6.50 -11.84 15.81
C ALA A 203 -6.05 -13.12 16.52
N GLU A 204 -5.41 -14.04 15.78
CA GLU A 204 -4.87 -15.31 16.31
C GLU A 204 -3.79 -15.09 17.38
N GLN A 205 -3.03 -14.00 17.30
CA GLN A 205 -2.02 -13.64 18.30
C GLN A 205 -2.57 -12.79 19.46
N GLY A 206 -3.88 -12.55 19.48
CA GLY A 206 -4.60 -11.83 20.54
C GLY A 206 -4.43 -10.32 20.47
N VAL A 207 -4.24 -9.76 19.27
CA VAL A 207 -4.06 -8.32 19.10
C VAL A 207 -5.42 -7.61 19.17
N SER A 208 -5.49 -6.51 19.92
CA SER A 208 -6.66 -5.61 19.94
C SER A 208 -6.40 -4.38 19.07
N ILE A 209 -7.46 -3.79 18.54
CA ILE A 209 -7.39 -2.54 17.79
C ILE A 209 -8.14 -1.47 18.55
N ARG A 210 -7.49 -0.34 18.81
CA ARG A 210 -8.09 0.84 19.44
C ARG A 210 -8.02 2.02 18.48
N ASN A 211 -9.15 2.65 18.22
CA ASN A 211 -9.21 3.88 17.42
C ASN A 211 -9.65 5.03 18.32
N ILE A 212 -8.79 6.02 18.51
CA ILE A 212 -9.10 7.28 19.19
C ILE A 212 -9.54 8.27 18.14
N TYR A 213 -10.73 8.86 18.33
CA TYR A 213 -11.27 9.90 17.46
C TYR A 213 -11.20 11.26 18.13
N LEU A 214 -10.64 12.22 17.42
CA LEU A 214 -10.54 13.62 17.79
C LEU A 214 -11.36 14.49 16.83
N ASP A 215 -11.86 15.62 17.29
CA ASP A 215 -12.56 16.60 16.46
C ASP A 215 -11.59 17.45 15.62
N LYS A 216 -12.11 18.34 14.78
CA LYS A 216 -11.30 19.26 13.97
C LYS A 216 -10.36 20.18 14.77
N HIS A 217 -10.57 20.31 16.08
CA HIS A 217 -9.73 21.06 17.02
C HIS A 217 -8.86 20.16 17.92
N SER A 218 -8.74 18.88 17.56
CA SER A 218 -7.97 17.86 18.28
C SER A 218 -8.50 17.57 19.70
N LYS A 219 -9.77 17.87 19.98
CA LYS A 219 -10.43 17.48 21.23
C LYS A 219 -10.94 16.05 21.12
N TYR A 220 -10.84 15.28 22.20
CA TYR A 220 -11.32 13.91 22.25
C TYR A 220 -12.84 13.84 22.00
N LEU A 221 -13.24 12.99 21.07
CA LEU A 221 -14.63 12.66 20.77
C LEU A 221 -15.02 11.34 21.43
N CYS A 222 -14.35 10.27 21.04
CA CYS A 222 -14.56 8.93 21.58
C CYS A 222 -13.43 7.97 21.21
N ALA A 223 -13.41 6.80 21.83
CA ALA A 223 -12.61 5.66 21.38
C ALA A 223 -13.51 4.49 20.99
N ILE A 224 -13.06 3.73 19.99
CA ILE A 224 -13.60 2.43 19.60
C ILE A 224 -12.53 1.38 19.91
N ASP A 225 -12.89 0.40 20.73
CA ASP A 225 -12.05 -0.75 21.07
C ASP A 225 -12.64 -1.98 20.39
N ILE A 226 -11.79 -2.70 19.64
CA ILE A 226 -12.14 -3.93 18.94
C ILE A 226 -11.21 -5.03 19.48
N SER A 227 -11.81 -6.03 20.12
CA SER A 227 -11.09 -7.19 20.66
C SER A 227 -10.73 -8.17 19.55
N PRO A 228 -9.70 -9.03 19.73
CA PRO A 228 -9.34 -10.06 18.75
C PRO A 228 -10.52 -10.95 18.34
N GLU A 229 -11.42 -11.26 19.26
CA GLU A 229 -12.56 -12.14 18.99
C GLU A 229 -13.65 -11.46 18.14
N ASP A 230 -13.70 -10.12 18.09
CA ASP A 230 -14.69 -9.40 17.28
C ASP A 230 -14.42 -9.57 15.77
N TYR A 231 -13.15 -9.73 15.38
CA TYR A 231 -12.70 -9.75 13.97
C TYR A 231 -11.95 -11.02 13.55
N LYS A 232 -12.04 -12.07 14.38
CA LYS A 232 -11.55 -13.42 14.08
C LYS A 232 -12.35 -14.11 12.97
#